data_AF-A0A9E3V9C5-F1
#
_entry.id   AF-A0A9E3V9C5-F1
#
_cell.length_a   1.000
_cell.length_b   1.000
_cell.length_c   1.000
_cell.angle_alpha   90.00
_cell.angle_beta   90.00
_cell.angle_gamma   90.00
#
_symmetry.space_group_name_H-M   'P 1'
#
loop_
_entity.id
_entity.type
_entity.pdbx_description
1 polymer ?
#
loop_
_entity_poly.entity_id
_entity_poly.type
_entity_poly.pdbx_seq_one_letter_code
_entity_poly.pdbx_strand_id
1 'polypeptide(L)'
;MDEHVPGGQRHTGGAVKQRRAAPLAPNAPIAAAKVNPVRQRFPVPYGLFVVLALYGLLVLGYLYLAVWSQPEYQAAMHYQAALELLGKDDGRTCPPAQLEKAFTEVLEAARLVPEQKWLHERTETLRGRFADRHLKLSYDLTMRAESQASRYQAWAQREQPWLVVGVREKGWAVDQLTAQPQRIAIFSLPGFGLILAAWGWMRFKARQVAQAEREAQLRAQEAEVEALGRARDAARGRR
;
A
#
# COMPACT_ATOMS: atom_id res chain seq x y z
N MET A 1 -88.79 11.19 8.79
CA MET A 1 -89.37 11.71 7.53
C MET A 1 -89.11 13.20 7.50
N ASP A 2 -88.81 13.66 6.29
CA ASP A 2 -88.77 15.04 5.82
C ASP A 2 -87.45 15.81 5.98
N GLU A 3 -86.71 15.72 4.86
CA GLU A 3 -85.83 16.72 4.29
C GLU A 3 -86.41 18.13 4.40
N HIS A 4 -85.56 19.12 4.71
CA HIS A 4 -85.39 20.28 3.85
C HIS A 4 -84.19 21.14 4.29
N VAL A 5 -83.14 21.07 3.47
CA VAL A 5 -82.18 22.14 3.14
C VAL A 5 -82.68 22.69 1.78
N PRO A 6 -82.42 23.94 1.29
CA PRO A 6 -81.39 24.93 1.66
C PRO A 6 -81.87 26.40 1.73
N GLY A 7 -80.97 27.29 2.15
CA GLY A 7 -80.95 28.67 1.64
C GLY A 7 -80.22 29.64 2.55
N GLY A 8 -79.20 30.32 2.03
CA GLY A 8 -78.74 31.58 2.62
C GLY A 8 -77.24 31.79 2.69
N GLN A 9 -76.68 32.26 1.59
CA GLN A 9 -75.36 32.90 1.47
C GLN A 9 -75.14 33.99 2.54
N ARG A 10 -73.90 34.14 3.06
CA ARG A 10 -72.99 35.24 2.68
C ARG A 10 -71.65 35.23 3.43
N HIS A 11 -70.69 35.77 2.73
CA HIS A 11 -69.25 35.74 2.92
C HIS A 11 -68.70 36.67 4.02
N THR A 12 -67.67 36.16 4.70
CA THR A 12 -66.37 36.80 5.02
C THR A 12 -66.32 38.14 5.76
N GLY A 13 -65.74 38.09 6.97
CA GLY A 13 -65.17 39.24 7.66
C GLY A 13 -64.05 38.79 8.60
N GLY A 14 -62.87 38.48 8.03
CA GLY A 14 -61.68 38.10 8.80
C GLY A 14 -61.06 39.30 9.51
N ALA A 15 -61.09 39.30 10.84
CA ALA A 15 -60.39 40.29 11.66
C ALA A 15 -58.88 39.99 11.69
N VAL A 16 -58.13 40.72 10.87
CA VAL A 16 -56.67 40.73 10.85
C VAL A 16 -56.16 41.37 12.14
N LYS A 17 -55.57 40.55 13.00
CA LYS A 17 -54.88 40.93 14.23
C LYS A 17 -53.62 41.72 13.87
N GLN A 18 -53.72 43.05 13.89
CA GLN A 18 -52.58 43.97 13.71
C GLN A 18 -51.50 43.69 14.77
N ARG A 19 -50.43 43.00 14.38
CA ARG A 19 -49.16 42.99 15.12
C ARG A 19 -48.53 44.37 14.93
N ARG A 20 -48.64 45.23 15.94
CA ARG A 20 -47.83 46.44 16.06
C ARG A 20 -46.35 46.04 16.01
N ALA A 21 -45.67 46.44 14.95
CA ALA A 21 -44.23 46.41 14.85
C ALA A 21 -43.64 47.39 15.88
N ALA A 22 -42.75 46.88 16.74
CA ALA A 22 -41.94 47.72 17.60
C ALA A 22 -41.05 48.63 16.72
N PRO A 23 -40.84 49.91 17.08
CA PRO A 23 -39.98 50.80 16.31
C PRO A 23 -38.53 50.31 16.36
N LEU A 24 -37.92 50.11 15.18
CA LEU A 24 -36.49 49.81 15.05
C LEU A 24 -35.67 50.95 15.65
N ALA A 25 -34.87 50.63 16.67
CA ALA A 25 -33.85 51.54 17.20
C ALA A 25 -32.78 51.78 16.12
N PRO A 26 -32.41 53.04 15.80
CA PRO A 26 -31.57 53.36 14.65
C PRO A 26 -30.06 53.07 14.84
N ASN A 27 -29.65 52.37 15.90
CA ASN A 27 -28.24 52.14 16.24
C ASN A 27 -27.95 50.72 16.76
N ALA A 28 -28.58 49.69 16.20
CA ALA A 28 -28.14 48.31 16.45
C ALA A 28 -26.87 48.04 15.62
N PRO A 29 -25.69 47.80 16.24
CA PRO A 29 -24.52 47.35 15.48
C PRO A 29 -24.90 46.03 14.81
N ILE A 30 -24.71 45.94 13.49
CA ILE A 30 -24.89 44.71 12.71
C ILE A 30 -24.13 43.63 13.46
N ALA A 31 -24.85 42.67 14.04
CA ALA A 31 -24.26 41.57 14.76
C ALA A 31 -23.33 40.87 13.77
N ALA A 32 -22.03 41.13 13.92
CA ALA A 32 -20.98 40.42 13.21
C ALA A 32 -21.25 38.95 13.47
N ALA A 33 -21.68 38.24 12.42
CA ALA A 33 -21.85 36.81 12.48
C ALA A 33 -20.53 36.24 12.99
N LYS A 34 -20.51 35.77 14.24
CA LYS A 34 -19.38 35.03 14.79
C LYS A 34 -19.34 33.73 14.00
N VAL A 35 -18.64 33.76 12.87
CA VAL A 35 -18.22 32.57 12.16
C VAL A 35 -17.24 31.89 13.11
N ASN A 36 -17.72 30.93 13.91
CA ASN A 36 -16.85 30.04 14.65
C ASN A 36 -15.99 29.31 13.61
N PRO A 37 -14.67 29.55 13.53
CA PRO A 37 -13.84 28.73 12.69
C PRO A 37 -13.78 27.37 13.39
N VAL A 38 -14.55 26.40 12.90
CA VAL A 38 -14.38 25.00 13.27
C VAL A 38 -12.91 24.70 12.99
N ARG A 39 -12.12 24.58 14.07
CA ARG A 39 -10.71 24.20 14.00
C ARG A 39 -10.67 22.81 13.38
N GLN A 40 -10.46 22.73 12.06
CA GLN A 40 -10.17 21.49 11.36
C GLN A 40 -8.83 20.98 11.89
N ARG A 41 -8.90 20.08 12.89
CA ARG A 41 -7.77 19.22 13.28
C ARG A 41 -7.43 18.38 12.06
N PHE A 42 -6.41 18.84 11.33
CA PHE A 42 -5.71 18.18 10.23
C PHE A 42 -6.60 17.29 9.33
N PRO A 43 -7.21 17.82 8.26
CA PRO A 43 -7.84 16.98 7.25
C PRO A 43 -6.72 16.33 6.44
N VAL A 44 -6.20 15.21 6.94
CA VAL A 44 -5.44 14.29 6.09
C VAL A 44 -6.49 13.61 5.21
N PRO A 45 -6.50 13.86 3.89
CA PRO A 45 -7.57 13.39 3.04
C PRO A 45 -7.47 11.89 2.92
N TYR A 46 -8.53 11.18 3.32
CA TYR A 46 -8.65 9.73 3.17
C TYR A 46 -8.29 9.25 1.75
N GLY A 47 -8.56 10.07 0.71
CA GLY A 47 -8.18 9.78 -0.66
C GLY A 47 -6.68 9.57 -0.90
N LEU A 48 -5.81 10.32 -0.21
CA LEU A 48 -4.35 10.10 -0.32
C LEU A 48 -3.97 8.73 0.26
N PHE A 49 -4.56 8.36 1.39
CA PHE A 49 -4.35 7.03 1.99
C PHE A 49 -4.86 5.92 1.10
N VAL A 50 -6.00 6.11 0.42
CA VAL A 50 -6.54 5.11 -0.52
C VAL A 50 -5.60 4.92 -1.71
N VAL A 51 -5.09 6.00 -2.30
CA VAL A 51 -4.12 5.92 -3.42
C VAL A 51 -2.81 5.26 -2.96
N LEU A 52 -2.31 5.61 -1.78
CA LEU A 52 -1.13 5.00 -1.19
C LEU A 52 -1.33 3.51 -0.89
N ALA A 53 -2.49 3.13 -0.37
CA ALA A 53 -2.83 1.74 -0.09
C ALA A 53 -2.94 0.92 -1.38
N LEU A 54 -3.61 1.44 -2.41
CA LEU A 54 -3.68 0.82 -3.73
C LEU A 54 -2.30 0.65 -4.37
N TYR A 55 -1.46 1.69 -4.29
CA TYR A 55 -0.10 1.63 -4.79
C TYR A 55 0.73 0.58 -4.04
N GLY A 56 0.66 0.57 -2.71
CA GLY A 56 1.33 -0.42 -1.88
C GLY A 56 0.89 -1.85 -2.23
N LEU A 57 -0.41 -2.09 -2.39
CA LEU A 57 -0.95 -3.38 -2.79
C LEU A 57 -0.49 -3.81 -4.19
N LEU A 58 -0.46 -2.89 -5.16
CA LEU A 58 0.02 -3.18 -6.51
C LEU A 58 1.50 -3.54 -6.52
N VAL A 59 2.34 -2.79 -5.80
CA VAL A 59 3.78 -3.08 -5.67
C VAL A 59 4.00 -4.42 -5.00
N LEU A 60 3.25 -4.72 -3.93
CA LEU A 60 3.38 -5.97 -3.19
C LEU A 60 2.88 -7.17 -4.01
N GLY A 61 1.80 -7.01 -4.77
CA GLY A 61 1.31 -8.01 -5.71
C GLY A 61 2.28 -8.26 -6.87
N TYR A 62 2.89 -7.20 -7.41
CA TYR A 62 3.93 -7.32 -8.43
C TYR A 62 5.17 -8.04 -7.89
N LEU A 63 5.66 -7.67 -6.70
CA LEU A 63 6.77 -8.36 -6.03
C LEU A 63 6.47 -9.85 -5.84
N TYR A 64 5.24 -10.16 -5.40
CA TYR A 64 4.84 -11.55 -5.20
C TYR A 64 4.89 -12.36 -6.49
N LEU A 65 4.31 -11.82 -7.57
CA LEU A 65 4.29 -12.51 -8.86
C LEU A 65 5.66 -12.55 -9.54
N ALA A 66 6.40 -11.44 -9.53
CA ALA A 66 7.65 -11.34 -10.29
C ALA A 66 8.83 -12.00 -9.57
N VAL A 67 8.84 -12.03 -8.23
CA VAL A 67 10.00 -12.46 -7.42
C VAL A 67 9.66 -13.68 -6.57
N TRP A 68 8.63 -13.61 -5.72
CA TRP A 68 8.33 -14.69 -4.77
C TRP A 68 7.75 -15.96 -5.41
N SER A 69 7.15 -15.84 -6.60
CA SER A 69 6.67 -17.00 -7.35
C SER A 69 7.78 -17.77 -8.08
N GLN A 70 8.99 -17.20 -8.20
CA GLN A 70 10.07 -17.84 -8.93
C GLN A 70 10.58 -19.07 -8.16
N PRO A 71 10.72 -20.23 -8.83
CA PRO A 71 11.21 -21.45 -8.18
C PRO A 71 12.64 -21.29 -7.66
N GLU A 72 13.45 -20.46 -8.32
CA GLU A 72 14.82 -20.13 -7.90
C GLU A 72 14.86 -19.40 -6.56
N TYR A 73 13.94 -18.46 -6.32
CA TYR A 73 13.86 -17.73 -5.06
C TYR A 73 13.41 -18.65 -3.93
N GLN A 74 12.41 -19.50 -4.18
CA GLN A 74 11.94 -20.46 -3.19
C GLN A 74 13.02 -21.48 -2.84
N ALA A 75 13.76 -21.98 -3.84
CA ALA A 75 14.90 -22.86 -3.60
C ALA A 75 16.01 -22.17 -2.80
N ALA A 76 16.28 -20.89 -3.07
CA ALA A 76 17.26 -20.11 -2.33
C ALA A 76 16.86 -19.94 -0.86
N MET A 77 15.58 -19.69 -0.58
CA MET A 77 15.05 -19.61 0.78
C MET A 77 15.20 -20.94 1.54
N HIS A 78 14.83 -22.06 0.92
CA HIS A 78 15.01 -23.39 1.52
C HIS A 78 16.49 -23.70 1.77
N TYR A 79 17.36 -23.38 0.82
CA TYR A 79 18.80 -23.58 0.98
C TYR A 79 19.39 -22.69 2.08
N GLN A 80 18.96 -21.43 2.19
CA GLN A 80 19.40 -20.54 3.26
C GLN A 80 18.95 -21.05 4.63
N ALA A 81 17.71 -21.52 4.76
CA ALA A 81 17.23 -22.16 5.98
C ALA A 81 18.07 -23.40 6.36
N ALA A 82 18.49 -24.19 5.36
CA ALA A 82 19.40 -25.29 5.59
C ALA A 82 20.77 -24.83 6.11
N LEU A 83 21.35 -23.76 5.53
CA LEU A 83 22.64 -23.21 5.97
C LEU A 83 22.58 -22.67 7.40
N GLU A 84 21.49 -22.01 7.78
CA GLU A 84 21.30 -21.53 9.16
C GLU A 84 21.28 -22.69 10.16
N LEU A 85 20.68 -23.83 9.79
CA LEU A 85 20.66 -25.05 10.60
C LEU A 85 22.01 -25.78 10.65
N LEU A 86 22.77 -25.75 9.54
CA LEU A 86 24.09 -26.39 9.43
C LEU A 86 25.17 -25.60 10.17
N GLY A 87 25.02 -24.27 10.26
CA GLY A 87 25.99 -23.38 10.88
C GLY A 87 27.33 -23.34 10.13
N LYS A 88 28.37 -22.81 10.79
CA LYS A 88 29.69 -22.55 10.16
C LYS A 88 30.48 -23.82 9.84
N ASP A 89 30.18 -24.93 10.52
CA ASP A 89 30.87 -26.21 10.34
C ASP A 89 30.16 -27.13 9.32
N ASP A 90 29.24 -26.58 8.53
CA ASP A 90 28.37 -27.30 7.60
C ASP A 90 27.63 -28.49 8.26
N GLY A 91 27.33 -28.44 9.56
CA GLY A 91 26.62 -29.49 10.27
C GLY A 91 27.47 -30.65 10.82
N ARG A 92 28.79 -30.49 10.94
CA ARG A 92 29.63 -31.48 11.66
C ARG A 92 29.26 -31.59 13.14
N THR A 93 28.98 -30.45 13.76
CA THR A 93 28.70 -30.30 15.20
C THR A 93 27.21 -30.18 15.52
N CYS A 94 26.34 -30.08 14.50
CA CYS A 94 24.91 -29.86 14.72
C CYS A 94 24.22 -31.11 15.32
N PRO A 95 23.14 -30.95 16.10
CA PRO A 95 22.30 -32.06 16.55
C PRO A 95 21.76 -32.89 15.37
N PRO A 96 21.55 -34.22 15.54
CA PRO A 96 21.01 -35.08 14.48
C PRO A 96 19.69 -34.58 13.89
N ALA A 97 18.77 -34.12 14.74
CA ALA A 97 17.49 -33.57 14.30
C ALA A 97 17.62 -32.29 13.47
N GLN A 98 18.66 -31.48 13.69
CA GLN A 98 18.93 -30.30 12.86
C GLN A 98 19.56 -30.69 11.53
N LEU A 99 20.41 -31.73 11.51
CA LEU A 99 20.99 -32.27 10.28
C LEU A 99 19.91 -32.85 9.37
N GLU A 100 18.94 -33.59 9.91
CA GLU A 100 17.79 -34.13 9.15
C GLU A 100 16.91 -33.03 8.57
N LYS A 101 16.63 -31.98 9.36
CA LYS A 101 15.89 -30.81 8.88
C LYS A 101 16.65 -30.09 7.78
N ALA A 102 17.93 -29.79 7.99
CA ALA A 102 18.76 -29.18 6.96
C ALA A 102 18.80 -30.02 5.68
N PHE A 103 18.93 -31.34 5.80
CA PHE A 103 18.90 -32.23 4.65
C PHE A 103 17.57 -32.19 3.91
N THR A 104 16.46 -32.13 4.63
CA THR A 104 15.11 -31.98 4.05
C THR A 104 14.99 -30.67 3.26
N GLU A 105 15.46 -29.56 3.83
CA GLU A 105 15.44 -28.24 3.19
C GLU A 105 16.32 -28.20 1.93
N VAL A 106 17.50 -28.83 1.94
CA VAL A 106 18.34 -28.96 0.73
C VAL A 106 17.67 -29.83 -0.33
N LEU A 107 16.99 -30.91 0.06
CA LEU A 107 16.23 -31.75 -0.88
C LEU A 107 15.05 -31.00 -1.52
N GLU A 108 14.35 -30.14 -0.77
CA GLU A 108 13.30 -29.28 -1.31
C GLU A 108 13.87 -28.21 -2.25
N ALA A 109 15.01 -27.61 -1.92
CA ALA A 109 15.72 -26.70 -2.83
C ALA A 109 16.12 -27.40 -4.14
N ALA A 110 16.67 -28.61 -4.05
CA ALA A 110 17.02 -29.43 -5.22
C ALA A 110 15.79 -29.87 -6.03
N ARG A 111 14.64 -30.09 -5.37
CA ARG A 111 13.37 -30.43 -6.04
C ARG A 111 12.89 -29.31 -6.95
N LEU A 112 13.05 -28.07 -6.50
CA LEU A 112 12.60 -26.86 -7.18
C LEU A 112 13.52 -26.48 -8.34
N VAL A 113 14.84 -26.70 -8.20
CA VAL A 113 15.82 -26.40 -9.25
C VAL A 113 16.76 -27.60 -9.48
N PRO A 114 16.30 -28.65 -10.18
CA PRO A 114 17.06 -29.89 -10.35
C PRO A 114 18.24 -29.76 -11.31
N GLU A 115 18.31 -28.68 -12.09
CA GLU A 115 19.34 -28.45 -13.11
C GLU A 115 20.69 -28.03 -12.49
N GLN A 116 20.71 -27.67 -11.22
CA GLN A 116 21.90 -27.13 -10.58
C GLN A 116 22.80 -28.22 -10.01
N LYS A 117 23.94 -28.45 -10.68
CA LYS A 117 24.97 -29.42 -10.28
C LYS A 117 25.41 -29.28 -8.83
N TRP A 118 25.66 -28.05 -8.38
CA TRP A 118 26.18 -27.81 -7.04
C TRP A 118 25.16 -28.17 -5.93
N LEU A 119 23.84 -28.08 -6.18
CA LEU A 119 22.80 -28.55 -5.25
C LEU A 119 22.90 -30.06 -5.08
N HIS A 120 23.08 -30.78 -6.18
CA HIS A 120 23.26 -32.23 -6.15
C HIS A 120 24.55 -32.62 -5.38
N GLU A 121 25.68 -31.96 -5.67
CA GLU A 121 26.92 -32.17 -4.92
C GLU A 121 26.76 -31.89 -3.41
N ARG A 122 25.97 -30.88 -3.04
CA ARG A 122 25.64 -30.60 -1.63
C ARG A 122 24.75 -31.67 -1.00
N THR A 123 23.77 -32.21 -1.72
CA THR A 123 22.97 -33.34 -1.20
C THR A 123 23.84 -34.56 -0.93
N GLU A 124 24.76 -34.91 -1.83
CA GLU A 124 25.68 -36.03 -1.64
C GLU A 124 26.66 -35.77 -0.49
N THR A 125 27.16 -34.55 -0.37
CA THR A 125 28.03 -34.14 0.75
C THR A 125 27.31 -34.32 2.09
N LEU A 126 26.05 -33.89 2.20
CA LEU A 126 25.26 -34.06 3.42
C LEU A 126 24.95 -35.53 3.69
N ARG A 127 24.64 -36.32 2.66
CA ARG A 127 24.45 -37.78 2.76
C ARG A 127 25.71 -38.45 3.32
N GLY A 128 26.89 -38.07 2.84
CA GLY A 128 28.18 -38.50 3.37
C GLY A 128 28.33 -38.20 4.86
N ARG A 129 27.89 -37.01 5.32
CA ARG A 129 27.95 -36.64 6.75
C ARG A 129 27.09 -37.52 7.64
N PHE A 130 25.94 -38.01 7.17
CA PHE A 130 25.16 -38.99 7.94
C PHE A 130 25.93 -40.29 8.11
N ALA A 131 26.62 -40.75 7.05
CA ALA A 131 27.47 -41.93 7.10
C ALA A 131 28.67 -41.74 8.03
N ASP A 132 29.36 -40.60 7.92
CA ASP A 132 30.51 -40.24 8.77
C ASP A 132 30.16 -40.19 10.26
N ARG A 133 28.93 -39.75 10.58
CA ARG A 133 28.43 -39.66 11.96
C ARG A 133 27.70 -40.92 12.43
N HIS A 134 27.69 -41.98 11.61
CA HIS A 134 26.96 -43.22 11.86
C HIS A 134 25.47 -43.01 12.19
N LEU A 135 24.87 -41.96 11.63
CA LEU A 135 23.46 -41.63 11.80
C LEU A 135 22.63 -42.37 10.73
N LYS A 136 21.55 -43.02 11.16
CA LYS A 136 20.64 -43.68 10.21
C LYS A 136 19.75 -42.63 9.56
N LEU A 137 19.82 -42.54 8.24
CA LEU A 137 18.88 -41.74 7.47
C LEU A 137 17.50 -42.41 7.50
N SER A 138 16.44 -41.63 7.61
CA SER A 138 15.09 -42.17 7.48
C SER A 138 14.86 -42.70 6.06
N TYR A 139 14.04 -43.74 5.95
CA TYR A 139 13.74 -44.36 4.65
C TYR A 139 13.12 -43.35 3.67
N ASP A 140 12.22 -42.49 4.13
CA ASP A 140 11.61 -41.43 3.31
C ASP A 140 12.66 -40.45 2.77
N LEU A 141 13.58 -39.96 3.61
CA LEU A 141 14.65 -39.06 3.16
C LEU A 141 15.59 -39.72 2.16
N THR A 142 15.80 -41.03 2.29
CA THR A 142 16.63 -41.81 1.36
C THR A 142 15.95 -41.89 0.00
N MET A 143 14.67 -42.25 -0.04
CA MET A 143 13.87 -42.30 -1.26
C MET A 143 13.79 -40.93 -1.95
N ARG A 144 13.62 -39.85 -1.17
CA ARG A 144 13.64 -38.48 -1.70
C ARG A 144 14.99 -38.14 -2.31
N ALA A 145 16.09 -38.44 -1.63
CA ALA A 145 17.44 -38.19 -2.16
C ALA A 145 17.69 -38.95 -3.47
N GLU A 146 17.31 -40.23 -3.54
CA GLU A 146 17.44 -41.04 -4.76
C GLU A 146 16.55 -40.53 -5.90
N SER A 147 15.33 -40.08 -5.57
CA SER A 147 14.47 -39.43 -6.56
C SER A 147 15.09 -38.15 -7.12
N GLN A 148 15.78 -37.34 -6.31
CA GLN A 148 16.48 -36.15 -6.80
C GLN A 148 17.71 -36.51 -7.64
N ALA A 149 18.49 -37.50 -7.21
CA ALA A 149 19.65 -37.98 -7.96
C ALA A 149 19.23 -38.49 -9.35
N SER A 150 18.15 -39.26 -9.45
CA SER A 150 17.63 -39.73 -10.75
C SER A 150 17.15 -38.59 -11.64
N ARG A 151 16.51 -37.55 -11.09
CA ARG A 151 16.08 -36.36 -11.84
C ARG A 151 17.28 -35.57 -12.37
N TYR A 152 18.31 -35.37 -11.54
CA TYR A 152 19.56 -34.74 -11.96
C TYR A 152 20.25 -35.54 -13.07
N GLN A 153 20.35 -36.87 -12.93
CA GLN A 153 20.93 -37.73 -13.96
C GLN A 153 20.15 -37.67 -15.27
N ALA A 154 18.83 -37.68 -15.23
CA ALA A 154 17.99 -37.53 -16.42
C ALA A 154 18.19 -36.18 -17.11
N TRP A 155 18.40 -35.10 -16.34
CA TRP A 155 18.76 -33.80 -16.88
C TRP A 155 20.18 -33.80 -17.48
N ALA A 156 21.17 -34.32 -16.76
CA ALA A 156 22.57 -34.38 -17.20
C ALA A 156 22.74 -35.22 -18.48
N GLN A 157 21.97 -36.31 -18.62
CA GLN A 157 21.94 -37.13 -19.83
C GLN A 157 21.30 -36.41 -21.02
N ARG A 158 20.33 -35.52 -20.78
CA ARG A 158 19.76 -34.67 -21.84
C ARG A 158 20.73 -33.58 -22.29
N GLU A 159 21.65 -33.15 -21.43
CA GLU A 159 22.52 -32.00 -21.66
C GLU A 159 23.96 -32.29 -22.12
N GLN A 160 24.43 -33.55 -22.26
CA GLN A 160 25.84 -33.83 -22.68
C GLN A 160 26.00 -34.59 -24.01
N PRO A 161 27.11 -34.41 -24.78
CA PRO A 161 28.06 -33.29 -24.85
C PRO A 161 28.42 -32.90 -26.31
N TRP A 162 28.34 -31.63 -26.70
CA TRP A 162 29.09 -31.18 -27.88
C TRP A 162 29.84 -29.88 -27.68
N LEU A 163 29.37 -28.92 -26.90
CA LEU A 163 30.15 -27.74 -26.50
C LEU A 163 29.53 -27.12 -25.26
N VAL A 164 30.28 -26.24 -24.60
CA VAL A 164 29.94 -25.45 -23.40
C VAL A 164 30.35 -26.08 -22.07
N VAL A 165 31.59 -26.58 -22.00
CA VAL A 165 32.39 -26.44 -20.79
C VAL A 165 32.82 -24.96 -20.72
N GLY A 166 32.17 -24.14 -19.89
CA GLY A 166 32.73 -22.83 -19.52
C GLY A 166 31.79 -21.64 -19.40
N VAL A 167 30.48 -21.73 -19.72
CA VAL A 167 29.62 -20.52 -19.71
C VAL A 167 28.42 -20.60 -18.76
N ARG A 168 28.08 -21.77 -18.22
CA ARG A 168 26.92 -21.93 -17.32
C ARG A 168 27.24 -22.07 -15.83
N GLU A 169 28.51 -22.05 -15.43
CA GLU A 169 28.91 -21.93 -14.02
C GLU A 169 28.83 -20.48 -13.52
N LYS A 170 27.79 -19.72 -13.91
CA LYS A 170 27.44 -18.51 -13.17
C LYS A 170 26.93 -18.99 -11.81
N GLY A 171 27.83 -19.05 -10.84
CA GLY A 171 27.56 -19.47 -9.48
C GLY A 171 26.23 -18.89 -9.02
N TRP A 172 25.31 -19.77 -8.66
CA TRP A 172 24.00 -19.38 -8.16
C TRP A 172 24.20 -18.61 -6.87
N ALA A 173 24.09 -17.29 -6.98
CA ALA A 173 24.32 -16.38 -5.88
C ALA A 173 23.05 -16.32 -5.03
N VAL A 174 22.91 -17.29 -4.12
CA VAL A 174 21.81 -17.40 -3.15
C VAL A 174 21.58 -16.06 -2.45
N ASP A 175 22.65 -15.41 -2.02
CA ASP A 175 22.63 -14.12 -1.33
C ASP A 175 22.10 -13.00 -2.22
N GLN A 176 22.34 -13.06 -3.53
CA GLN A 176 21.81 -12.06 -4.46
C GLN A 176 20.32 -12.28 -4.73
N LEU A 177 19.89 -13.53 -4.87
CA LEU A 177 18.49 -13.90 -5.10
C LEU A 177 17.62 -13.57 -3.89
N THR A 178 18.10 -13.89 -2.69
CA THR A 178 17.41 -13.58 -1.43
C THR A 178 17.38 -12.08 -1.13
N ALA A 179 18.37 -11.30 -1.60
CA ALA A 179 18.42 -9.85 -1.49
C ALA A 179 17.63 -9.07 -2.58
N GLN A 180 17.17 -9.71 -3.66
CA GLN A 180 16.37 -9.05 -4.71
C GLN A 180 15.11 -8.32 -4.21
N PRO A 181 14.27 -8.88 -3.33
CA PRO A 181 13.06 -8.18 -2.87
C PRO A 181 13.39 -6.86 -2.17
N GLN A 182 14.49 -6.78 -1.43
CA GLN A 182 14.94 -5.54 -0.79
C GLN A 182 15.36 -4.48 -1.82
N ARG A 183 16.04 -4.89 -2.91
CA ARG A 183 16.43 -3.97 -3.98
C ARG A 183 15.21 -3.38 -4.68
N ILE A 184 14.23 -4.21 -5.02
CA ILE A 184 13.01 -3.75 -5.71
C ILE A 184 12.17 -2.84 -4.79
N ALA A 185 12.13 -3.13 -3.48
CA ALA A 185 11.52 -2.23 -2.50
C ALA A 185 12.22 -0.86 -2.46
N ILE A 186 13.55 -0.80 -2.60
CA ILE A 186 14.29 0.47 -2.70
C ILE A 186 13.93 1.21 -4.00
N PHE A 187 13.75 0.50 -5.11
CA PHE A 187 13.34 1.11 -6.39
C PHE A 187 11.88 1.57 -6.45
N SER A 188 11.02 1.18 -5.49
CA SER A 188 9.64 1.68 -5.41
C SER A 188 9.49 2.98 -4.58
N LEU A 189 10.49 3.34 -3.77
CA LEU A 189 10.53 4.62 -3.04
C LEU A 189 10.40 5.89 -3.90
N PRO A 190 10.99 5.99 -5.10
CA PRO A 190 10.82 7.16 -5.97
C PRO A 190 9.37 7.38 -6.40
N GLY A 191 8.63 6.29 -6.68
CA GLY A 191 7.21 6.35 -7.04
C GLY A 191 6.35 6.86 -5.89
N PHE A 192 6.65 6.42 -4.67
CA PHE A 192 6.04 6.95 -3.45
C PHE A 192 6.31 8.46 -3.26
N GLY A 193 7.56 8.88 -3.50
CA GLY A 193 7.95 10.28 -3.46
C GLY A 193 7.20 11.15 -4.49
N LEU A 194 6.99 10.65 -5.70
CA LEU A 194 6.20 11.34 -6.73
C LEU A 194 4.73 11.49 -6.36
N ILE A 195 4.11 10.48 -5.75
CA ILE A 195 2.72 10.56 -5.26
C ILE A 195 2.59 11.65 -4.18
N LEU A 196 3.55 11.71 -3.24
CA LEU A 196 3.56 12.75 -2.22
C LEU A 196 3.83 14.14 -2.80
N ALA A 197 4.73 14.26 -3.78
CA ALA A 197 5.00 15.52 -4.46
C ALA A 197 3.79 16.04 -5.23
N ALA A 198 3.11 15.17 -5.99
CA ALA A 198 1.88 15.49 -6.70
C ALA A 198 0.75 15.92 -5.75
N TRP A 199 0.63 15.25 -4.59
CA TRP A 199 -0.33 15.64 -3.57
C TRP A 199 0.00 17.00 -2.93
N GLY A 200 1.27 17.22 -2.58
CA GLY A 200 1.75 18.51 -2.08
C GLY A 200 1.45 19.65 -3.05
N TRP A 201 1.65 19.40 -4.35
CA TRP A 201 1.33 20.34 -5.42
C TRP A 201 -0.17 20.65 -5.51
N MET A 202 -1.05 19.65 -5.49
CA MET A 202 -2.50 19.86 -5.49
C MET A 202 -2.95 20.68 -4.27
N ARG A 203 -2.37 20.43 -3.09
CA ARG A 203 -2.72 21.16 -1.87
C ARG A 203 -2.22 22.60 -1.89
N PHE A 204 -1.07 22.84 -2.51
CA PHE A 204 -0.56 24.19 -2.74
C PHE A 204 -1.47 24.99 -3.68
N LYS A 205 -1.90 24.39 -4.80
CA LYS A 205 -2.88 24.98 -5.72
C LYS A 205 -4.23 25.28 -5.02
N ALA A 206 -4.77 24.33 -4.25
CA ALA A 206 -6.02 24.54 -3.51
C ALA A 206 -5.93 25.69 -2.49
N ARG A 207 -4.77 25.86 -1.85
CA ARG A 207 -4.52 27.00 -0.95
C ARG A 207 -4.46 28.34 -1.71
N GLN A 208 -3.85 28.37 -2.89
CA GLN A 208 -3.82 29.58 -3.72
C GLN A 208 -5.23 29.98 -4.18
N VAL A 209 -6.05 29.02 -4.60
CA VAL A 209 -7.44 29.29 -4.99
C VAL A 209 -8.25 29.81 -3.80
N ALA A 210 -8.12 29.19 -2.62
CA ALA A 210 -8.81 29.65 -1.42
C ALA A 210 -8.34 31.05 -0.95
N GLN A 211 -7.09 31.43 -1.22
CA GLN A 211 -6.59 32.79 -0.95
C GLN A 211 -7.17 33.79 -1.97
N ALA A 212 -7.19 33.44 -3.25
CA ALA A 212 -7.77 34.28 -4.31
C ALA A 212 -9.29 34.51 -4.09
N GLU A 213 -10.03 33.50 -3.67
CA GLU A 213 -11.46 33.64 -3.33
C GLU A 213 -11.69 34.56 -2.13
N ARG A 214 -10.82 34.49 -1.10
CA ARG A 214 -10.90 35.38 0.06
C ARG A 214 -10.60 36.83 -0.30
N GLU A 215 -9.61 37.07 -1.15
CA GLU A 215 -9.30 38.41 -1.66
C GLU A 215 -10.46 38.96 -2.50
N ALA A 216 -11.09 38.13 -3.34
CA ALA A 216 -12.26 38.51 -4.10
C ALA A 216 -13.46 38.88 -3.20
N GLN A 217 -13.69 38.12 -2.13
CA GLN A 217 -14.73 38.42 -1.14
C GLN A 217 -14.47 39.72 -0.38
N LEU A 218 -13.23 39.98 0.02
CA LEU A 218 -12.86 41.22 0.70
C LEU A 218 -13.07 42.44 -0.19
N ARG A 219 -12.65 42.38 -1.46
CA ARG A 219 -12.88 43.46 -2.43
C ARG A 219 -14.36 43.71 -2.69
N ALA A 220 -15.18 42.66 -2.75
CA ALA A 220 -16.63 42.79 -2.89
C ALA A 220 -17.25 43.50 -1.68
N GLN A 221 -16.81 43.16 -0.46
CA GLN A 221 -17.26 43.82 0.77
C GLN A 221 -16.81 45.29 0.85
N GLU A 222 -15.58 45.60 0.45
CA GLU A 222 -15.09 46.98 0.37
C GLU A 222 -15.94 47.83 -0.59
N ALA A 223 -16.25 47.28 -1.77
CA ALA A 223 -17.10 47.95 -2.76
C ALA A 223 -18.53 48.20 -2.25
N GLU A 224 -19.11 47.26 -1.50
CA GLU A 224 -20.42 47.43 -0.86
C GLU A 224 -20.40 48.53 0.21
N VAL A 225 -19.35 48.60 1.03
CA VAL A 225 -19.18 49.64 2.06
C VAL A 225 -19.00 51.03 1.42
N GLU A 226 -18.22 51.14 0.35
CA GLU A 226 -18.07 52.39 -0.39
C GLU A 226 -19.38 52.85 -1.07
N ALA A 227 -20.16 51.91 -1.59
CA ALA A 227 -21.47 52.22 -2.17
C ALA A 227 -22.45 52.76 -1.11
N LEU A 228 -22.46 52.14 0.09
CA LEU A 228 -23.24 52.61 1.23
C LEU A 228 -22.76 53.97 1.74
N GLY A 229 -21.45 54.22 1.75
CA GLY A 229 -20.86 55.51 2.08
C GLY A 229 -21.31 56.62 1.12
N ARG A 230 -21.19 56.38 -0.19
CA ARG A 230 -21.66 57.31 -1.24
C ARG A 230 -23.16 57.59 -1.14
N ALA A 231 -23.97 56.57 -0.88
CA ALA A 231 -25.41 56.73 -0.67
C ALA A 231 -25.73 57.57 0.58
N ARG A 232 -24.97 57.39 1.67
CA ARG A 232 -25.11 58.17 2.90
C ARG A 232 -24.74 59.64 2.70
N ASP A 233 -23.66 59.92 1.99
CA ASP A 233 -23.21 61.29 1.74
C ASP A 233 -24.14 62.02 0.76
N ALA A 234 -24.65 61.32 -0.26
CA ALA A 234 -25.69 61.83 -1.16
C ALA A 234 -27.03 62.12 -0.44
N ALA A 235 -27.33 61.40 0.65
CA ALA A 235 -28.49 61.67 1.49
C ALA A 235 -28.28 62.87 2.44
N ARG A 236 -27.02 63.14 2.85
CA ARG A 236 -26.67 64.31 3.67
C ARG A 236 -26.62 65.61 2.87
N GLY A 237 -26.18 65.59 1.61
CA GLY A 237 -26.13 66.78 0.74
C GLY A 237 -27.49 67.29 0.23
N ARG A 238 -28.61 66.61 0.56
CA ARG A 238 -29.97 67.04 0.21
C ARG A 238 -30.76 67.69 1.36
N ARG A 239 -30.11 67.94 2.50
CA ARG A 239 -30.66 68.71 3.62
C ARG A 239 -29.94 70.04 3.71
#